data_AF-A0A2G6LLS2-F1
#
_entry.id   AF-A0A2G6LLS2-F1
#
_cell.length_a   1.000
_cell.length_b   1.000
_cell.length_c   1.000
_cell.angle_alpha   90.00
_cell.angle_beta   90.00
_cell.angle_gamma   90.00
#
_symmetry.space_group_name_H-M   'P 1'
#
loop_
_entity.id
_entity.type
_entity.pdbx_description
1 polymer ?
#
loop_
_entity_poly.entity_id
_entity_poly.type
_entity_poly.pdbx_seq_one_letter_code
_entity_poly.pdbx_strand_id
1 'polypeptide(L)'
;MDTKRRFLFFGVGFSFGLILLFFFLNGKNASCNYLPNARMLEILRSKHRVYDAQVIETMKNKNIDSAEVAALLLYGDINFS
;
A
#
# COMPACT_ATOMS: atom_id res chain seq x y z
N MET A 1 6.41 33.96 28.33
CA MET A 1 7.16 33.39 27.18
C MET A 1 6.33 33.64 25.94
N ASP A 2 6.82 34.46 25.02
CA ASP A 2 6.08 34.87 23.81
C ASP A 2 5.74 33.66 22.92
N THR A 3 4.52 33.59 22.39
CA THR A 3 3.99 32.45 21.62
C THR A 3 4.87 32.13 20.40
N LYS A 4 5.50 33.14 19.80
CA LYS A 4 6.46 32.99 18.70
C LYS A 4 7.65 32.11 19.08
N ARG A 5 8.18 32.30 20.29
CA ARG A 5 9.32 31.52 20.80
C ARG A 5 8.95 30.06 21.03
N ARG A 6 7.69 29.78 21.43
CA ARG A 6 7.18 28.41 21.57
C ARG A 6 7.10 27.71 20.22
N PHE A 7 6.50 28.36 19.22
CA PHE A 7 6.44 27.81 17.86
C PHE A 7 7.82 27.54 17.26
N LEU A 8 8.78 28.45 17.44
CA LEU A 8 10.15 28.22 16.94
C LEU A 8 10.80 27.01 17.62
N PHE A 9 10.68 26.91 18.94
CA PHE A 9 11.28 25.84 19.71
C PHE A 9 10.67 24.46 19.36
N PHE A 10 9.35 24.37 19.27
CA PHE A 10 8.68 23.13 18.86
C PHE A 10 8.89 22.82 17.37
N GLY A 11 8.93 23.84 16.51
CA GLY A 11 9.15 23.70 15.07
C GLY A 11 10.52 23.12 14.73
N VAL A 12 11.58 23.56 15.42
CA VAL A 12 12.94 23.02 15.24
C VAL A 12 13.04 21.56 15.68
N GLY A 13 12.44 21.21 16.82
CA GLY A 13 12.38 19.82 17.28
C GLY A 13 11.59 18.94 16.32
N PHE A 14 10.44 19.43 15.84
CA PHE A 14 9.61 18.73 14.87
C PHE A 14 10.31 18.54 13.52
N SER A 15 11.02 19.54 13.01
CA SER A 15 11.77 19.42 11.76
C SER A 15 12.90 18.40 11.86
N PHE A 16 13.64 18.39 12.98
CA PHE A 16 14.65 17.35 13.23
C PHE A 16 14.02 15.95 13.32
N GLY A 17 12.87 15.84 13.98
CA GLY A 17 12.10 14.58 14.03
C GLY A 17 11.68 14.08 12.65
N LEU A 18 11.21 14.98 11.77
CA LEU A 18 10.86 14.63 10.39
C LEU A 18 12.06 14.15 9.58
N ILE A 19 13.22 14.81 9.70
CA ILE A 19 14.45 14.39 8.99
C ILE A 19 14.83 12.95 9.38
N LEU A 20 14.83 12.65 10.69
CA LEU A 20 15.11 11.30 11.18
C LEU A 20 14.05 10.30 10.69
N LEU A 21 12.77 10.64 10.78
CA LEU A 21 11.67 9.80 10.31
C LEU A 21 11.84 9.44 8.83
N PHE A 22 12.12 10.43 7.97
CA PHE A 22 12.35 10.19 6.55
C PHE A 22 13.57 9.30 6.31
N PHE A 23 14.64 9.45 7.07
CA PHE A 23 15.81 8.56 6.95
C PHE A 23 15.44 7.10 7.23
N PHE A 24 14.65 6.82 8.28
CA PHE A 24 14.19 5.46 8.60
C PHE A 24 13.14 4.92 7.62
N LEU A 25 12.25 5.78 7.11
CA LEU A 25 11.18 5.35 6.20
C LEU A 25 11.65 5.19 4.75
N ASN A 26 12.68 5.92 4.29
CA ASN A 26 13.16 5.84 2.89
C ASN A 26 13.64 4.45 2.48
N GLY A 27 14.13 3.63 3.42
CA GLY A 27 14.60 2.26 3.13
C GLY A 27 13.51 1.19 3.22
N LYS A 28 12.32 1.53 3.70
CA LYS A 28 11.21 0.60 3.89
C LYS A 28 10.16 0.95 2.84
N ASN A 29 9.66 -0.02 2.09
CA ASN A 29 8.50 0.16 1.19
C ASN A 29 7.22 0.40 2.02
N ALA A 30 7.24 1.41 2.89
CA ALA A 30 6.19 1.77 3.81
C ALA A 30 5.08 2.43 2.99
N SER A 31 4.01 1.67 2.76
CA SER A 31 2.78 2.19 2.21
C SER A 31 1.90 2.72 3.35
N CYS A 32 1.33 3.91 3.14
CA CYS A 32 0.35 4.50 4.05
C CYS A 32 -1.07 4.16 3.57
N ASN A 33 -1.34 2.87 3.30
CA ASN A 33 -2.63 2.40 2.81
C ASN A 33 -3.61 2.20 3.98
N TYR A 34 -4.34 3.27 4.32
CA TYR A 34 -5.30 3.25 5.44
C TYR A 34 -6.72 2.80 5.05
N LEU A 35 -7.10 2.92 3.78
CA LEU A 35 -8.43 2.51 3.33
C LEU A 35 -8.54 0.98 3.29
N PRO A 36 -9.65 0.39 3.78
CA PRO A 36 -9.83 -1.07 3.82
C PRO A 36 -9.60 -1.77 2.49
N ASN A 37 -10.16 -1.23 1.40
CA ASN A 37 -9.99 -1.80 0.06
C ASN A 37 -8.51 -1.82 -0.37
N ALA A 38 -7.83 -0.66 -0.31
CA ALA A 38 -6.42 -0.53 -0.70
C ALA A 38 -5.51 -1.45 0.12
N ARG A 39 -5.80 -1.60 1.42
CA ARG A 39 -5.05 -2.49 2.31
C ARG A 39 -5.20 -3.96 1.91
N MET A 40 -6.42 -4.39 1.56
CA MET A 40 -6.68 -5.77 1.13
C MET A 40 -6.04 -6.09 -0.22
N LEU A 41 -6.16 -5.19 -1.20
CA LEU A 41 -5.49 -5.36 -2.50
C LEU A 41 -3.98 -5.49 -2.37
N GLU A 42 -3.35 -4.69 -1.50
CA GLU A 42 -1.93 -4.81 -1.21
C GLU A 42 -1.56 -6.15 -0.56
N ILE A 43 -2.37 -6.62 0.39
CA ILE A 43 -2.17 -7.94 1.01
C ILE A 43 -2.23 -9.03 -0.06
N LEU A 44 -3.22 -9.02 -0.95
CA LEU A 44 -3.35 -10.00 -2.02
C LEU A 44 -2.16 -9.97 -2.98
N ARG A 45 -1.69 -8.77 -3.37
CA ARG A 45 -0.52 -8.59 -4.22
C ARG A 45 0.79 -9.07 -3.58
N SER A 46 0.89 -9.03 -2.26
CA SER A 46 2.07 -9.50 -1.52
C SER A 46 2.21 -11.02 -1.48
N LYS A 47 1.13 -11.77 -1.81
CA LYS A 47 1.14 -13.23 -1.81
C LYS A 47 1.70 -13.78 -3.12
N HIS A 48 2.40 -14.92 -3.02
CA HIS A 48 2.82 -15.68 -4.19
C HIS A 48 1.59 -16.27 -4.90
N ARG A 49 1.54 -16.10 -6.22
CA ARG A 49 0.41 -16.55 -7.04
C ARG A 49 0.65 -17.99 -7.48
N VAL A 50 -0.27 -18.88 -7.09
CA VAL A 50 -0.29 -20.27 -7.51
C VAL A 50 -1.66 -20.55 -8.10
N TYR A 51 -1.69 -21.09 -9.32
CA TYR A 51 -2.91 -21.46 -10.03
C TYR A 51 -2.95 -22.97 -10.17
N ASP A 52 -4.08 -23.57 -9.77
CA ASP A 52 -4.34 -24.97 -10.06
C ASP A 52 -4.61 -25.17 -11.56
N ALA A 53 -4.40 -26.38 -12.07
CA ALA A 53 -4.64 -26.73 -13.47
C ALA A 53 -6.08 -26.41 -13.91
N GLN A 54 -7.07 -26.66 -13.05
CA GLN A 54 -8.48 -26.36 -13.32
C GLN A 54 -8.73 -24.85 -13.49
N VAL A 55 -8.00 -24.03 -12.72
CA VAL A 55 -8.11 -22.56 -12.79
C VAL A 55 -7.47 -22.05 -14.08
N ILE A 56 -6.34 -22.63 -14.50
CA ILE A 56 -5.70 -22.30 -15.78
C ILE A 56 -6.63 -22.62 -16.96
N GLU A 57 -7.31 -23.77 -16.92
CA GLU A 57 -8.30 -24.13 -17.94
C GLU A 57 -9.47 -23.15 -17.97
N THR A 58 -9.99 -22.80 -16.79
CA THR A 58 -11.08 -21.82 -16.67
C THR A 58 -10.67 -20.43 -17.18
N MET A 59 -9.45 -19.98 -16.85
CA MET A 59 -8.91 -18.72 -17.33
C MET A 59 -8.80 -18.73 -18.86
N LYS A 60 -8.27 -19.82 -19.46
CA LYS A 60 -8.22 -19.98 -20.93
C LYS A 60 -9.62 -19.93 -21.56
N ASN A 61 -10.58 -20.66 -21.01
CA ASN A 61 -11.95 -20.71 -21.53
C ASN A 61 -12.65 -19.35 -21.45
N LYS A 62 -12.29 -18.53 -20.45
CA LYS A 62 -12.82 -17.17 -20.26
C LYS A 62 -11.96 -16.08 -20.91
N ASN A 63 -10.88 -16.42 -21.62
CA ASN A 63 -9.90 -15.49 -22.17
C ASN A 63 -9.27 -14.54 -21.13
N ILE A 64 -9.16 -15.01 -19.88
CA ILE A 64 -8.51 -14.27 -18.78
C ILE A 64 -7.01 -14.55 -18.84
N ASP A 65 -6.22 -13.49 -18.87
CA ASP A 65 -4.77 -13.56 -18.81
C ASP A 65 -4.21 -13.03 -17.47
N SER A 66 -2.89 -13.11 -17.31
CA SER A 66 -2.22 -12.64 -16.10
C SER A 66 -2.22 -11.12 -15.93
N ALA A 67 -2.38 -10.36 -17.02
CA ALA A 67 -2.46 -8.90 -17.00
C ALA A 67 -3.82 -8.45 -16.47
N GLU A 68 -4.89 -9.14 -16.84
CA GLU A 68 -6.24 -8.89 -16.34
C GLU A 68 -6.33 -9.19 -14.83
N VAL A 69 -5.75 -10.31 -14.38
CA VAL A 69 -5.65 -10.61 -12.94
C VAL A 69 -4.81 -9.55 -12.19
N ALA A 70 -3.72 -9.09 -12.79
CA ALA A 70 -2.91 -8.02 -12.20
C ALA A 70 -3.67 -6.69 -12.11
N ALA A 71 -4.46 -6.35 -13.14
CA ALA A 71 -5.30 -5.15 -13.15
C ALA A 71 -6.39 -5.23 -12.06
N LEU A 72 -7.04 -6.38 -11.89
CA LEU A 72 -8.01 -6.61 -10.83
C LEU A 72 -7.40 -6.39 -9.43
N LEU A 73 -6.16 -6.84 -9.23
CA LEU A 73 -5.45 -6.67 -7.96
C LEU A 73 -4.90 -5.26 -7.74
N LEU A 74 -4.87 -4.41 -8.78
CA LEU A 74 -4.45 -3.01 -8.67
C LEU A 74 -5.65 -2.06 -8.48
N TYR A 75 -6.76 -2.33 -9.16
CA TYR A 75 -7.87 -1.39 -9.31
C TYR A 75 -9.24 -1.96 -8.92
N GLY A 76 -9.31 -3.23 -8.52
CA GLY A 76 -10.55 -3.87 -8.10
C GLY A 76 -11.11 -3.28 -6.80
N ASP A 77 -12.35 -3.66 -6.50
CA ASP A 77 -13.00 -3.35 -5.23
C ASP A 77 -13.31 -4.64 -4.48
N ILE A 78 -12.99 -4.66 -3.20
CA ILE A 78 -13.21 -5.81 -2.32
C ILE A 78 -14.61 -5.69 -1.72
N ASN A 79 -15.46 -6.66 -2.02
CA ASN A 79 -16.75 -6.79 -1.35
C ASN A 79 -16.56 -7.37 0.05
N PHE A 80 -16.94 -6.60 1.09
CA PHE A 80 -16.83 -6.97 2.50
C PHE A 80 -18.17 -7.43 3.12
N SER A 81 -19.23 -7.56 2.32
CA SER A 81 -20.58 -7.95 2.79
C SER A 81 -20.70 -9.44 3.06
#